data_AF-A0A819FSH6-F1
#
_entry.id   AF-A0A819FSH6-F1
#
_cell.length_a   1.000
_cell.length_b   1.000
_cell.length_c   1.000
_cell.angle_alpha   90.00
_cell.angle_beta   90.00
_cell.angle_gamma   90.00
#
_symmetry.space_group_name_H-M   'P 1'
#
loop_
_entity.id
_entity.type
_entity.pdbx_description
1 polymer ?
#
loop_
_entity_poly.entity_id
_entity_poly.type
_entity_poly.pdbx_seq_one_letter_code
_entity_poly.pdbx_strand_id
1 'polypeptide(L)'
;MDSNIQWYFNPYDQVQSLRQNENPQQYQPIPVVSQPLSDRVCEDIPYPIVHKLLLNDLFNFGYEGAPNIDRLVYHLNNEGRLAEETWRHLLSQAKVIFRQEPNIIFLPRGCTIVGDIHGQYYDLLTIFELGGSLDQQPYVFLGDYVDRGSFSCECLFLLLALKIIYPRSFFLLRGNHESRQMTQVFTYKRECKVKYSIDLWNESM
;
A
#
# COMPACT_ATOMS: atom_id res chain seq x y z
N MET A 1 -8.19 7.38 -17.93
CA MET A 1 -6.79 7.04 -18.22
C MET A 1 -6.68 5.61 -17.75
N ASP A 2 -6.48 4.64 -18.65
CA ASP A 2 -6.36 3.24 -18.24
C ASP A 2 -5.08 3.09 -17.41
N SER A 3 -5.24 3.01 -16.10
CA SER A 3 -4.14 2.72 -15.20
C SER A 3 -3.82 1.23 -15.31
N ASN A 4 -2.91 0.88 -16.22
CA ASN A 4 -2.26 -0.43 -16.26
C ASN A 4 -1.30 -0.56 -15.06
N ILE A 5 -1.83 -0.44 -13.84
CA ILE A 5 -1.07 -0.69 -12.62
C ILE A 5 -0.67 -2.16 -12.65
N GLN A 6 0.63 -2.43 -12.70
CA GLN A 6 1.13 -3.79 -12.61
C GLN A 6 1.10 -4.25 -11.16
N TRP A 7 0.06 -5.02 -10.82
CA TRP A 7 -0.10 -5.65 -9.51
C TRP A 7 0.81 -6.86 -9.33
N TYR A 8 1.12 -7.57 -10.42
CA TYR A 8 1.98 -8.75 -10.42
C TYR A 8 3.45 -8.38 -10.52
N PHE A 9 4.26 -9.04 -9.69
CA PHE A 9 5.71 -8.94 -9.71
C PHE A 9 6.31 -10.34 -9.81
N ASN A 10 6.92 -10.64 -10.95
CA ASN A 10 7.78 -11.81 -11.08
C ASN A 10 9.20 -11.42 -10.66
N PRO A 11 9.76 -11.98 -9.58
CA PRO A 11 11.14 -11.71 -9.20
C PRO A 11 12.16 -12.12 -10.29
N TYR A 12 11.79 -12.97 -11.26
CA TYR A 12 12.65 -13.35 -12.40
C TYR A 12 12.59 -12.39 -13.61
N ASP A 13 11.59 -11.52 -13.72
CA ASP A 13 11.43 -10.67 -14.92
C ASP A 13 12.26 -9.37 -14.89
N GLN A 14 12.99 -9.09 -13.80
CA GLN A 14 13.76 -7.86 -13.62
C GLN A 14 14.96 -7.69 -14.57
N VAL A 15 15.41 -8.71 -15.29
CA VAL A 15 16.63 -8.59 -16.12
C VAL A 15 16.37 -7.97 -17.50
N GLN A 16 15.12 -7.96 -17.98
CA GLN A 16 14.82 -7.65 -19.40
C GLN A 16 14.05 -6.34 -19.62
N SER A 17 13.10 -5.97 -18.76
CA SER A 17 12.14 -4.88 -19.04
C SER A 17 12.68 -3.47 -18.79
N LEU A 18 13.65 -3.30 -17.88
CA LEU A 18 14.29 -2.00 -17.56
C LEU A 18 15.26 -1.49 -18.65
N ARG A 19 15.54 -2.28 -19.70
CA ARG A 19 16.48 -1.90 -20.76
C ARG A 19 15.84 -1.30 -22.00
N GLN A 20 14.52 -1.41 -22.18
CA GLN A 20 13.91 -1.18 -23.49
C GLN A 20 13.06 0.09 -23.60
N ASN A 21 12.62 0.69 -22.50
CA ASN A 21 11.84 1.94 -22.55
C ASN A 21 12.20 2.83 -21.38
N GLU A 22 13.19 3.72 -21.51
CA GLU A 22 13.24 4.95 -20.70
C GLU A 22 14.34 5.93 -21.14
N ASN A 23 13.98 7.22 -21.13
CA ASN A 23 14.87 8.33 -21.39
C ASN A 23 15.88 8.43 -20.21
N PRO A 24 17.20 8.32 -20.45
CA PRO A 24 18.20 8.13 -19.39
C PRO A 24 18.50 9.37 -18.51
N GLN A 25 17.75 10.47 -18.64
CA GLN A 25 18.02 11.73 -17.94
C GLN A 25 17.08 12.06 -16.76
N GLN A 26 16.04 11.26 -16.50
CA GLN A 26 15.01 11.62 -15.50
C GLN A 26 15.04 10.79 -14.21
N TYR A 27 15.89 9.77 -14.14
CA TYR A 27 15.99 8.87 -13.00
C TYR A 27 17.36 9.05 -12.33
N GLN A 28 17.37 9.55 -11.10
CA GLN A 28 18.48 9.24 -10.21
C GLN A 28 18.34 7.75 -9.86
N PRO A 29 19.29 6.89 -10.24
CA PRO A 29 19.22 5.48 -9.88
C PRO A 29 19.13 5.38 -8.36
N ILE A 30 18.19 4.57 -7.87
CA ILE A 30 18.09 4.24 -6.46
C ILE A 30 19.48 3.72 -6.05
N PRO A 31 20.14 4.32 -5.04
CA PRO A 31 21.48 3.90 -4.66
C PRO A 31 21.43 2.42 -4.26
N VAL A 32 22.13 1.59 -5.03
CA VAL A 32 22.36 0.18 -4.69
C VAL A 32 23.10 0.19 -3.36
N VAL A 33 22.43 -0.30 -2.31
CA VAL A 33 23.06 -0.45 -1.00
C VAL A 33 24.20 -1.44 -1.18
N SER A 34 25.44 -0.95 -1.15
CA SER A 34 26.62 -1.82 -1.13
C SER A 34 26.48 -2.79 0.05
N GLN A 35 26.56 -4.09 -0.21
CA GLN A 35 26.44 -5.11 0.84
C GLN A 35 27.42 -4.76 1.97
N PRO A 36 26.96 -4.60 3.22
CA PRO A 36 27.81 -4.09 4.29
C PRO A 36 28.97 -5.04 4.63
N LEU A 37 28.88 -6.34 4.31
CA LEU A 37 29.89 -7.33 4.73
C LEU A 37 30.23 -8.44 3.71
N SER A 38 29.66 -8.45 2.50
CA SER A 38 29.87 -9.51 1.47
C SER A 38 29.79 -10.97 2.02
N ASP A 39 29.09 -11.18 3.12
CA ASP A 39 29.04 -12.42 3.90
C ASP A 39 27.66 -13.10 3.83
N ARG A 40 26.79 -12.60 2.95
CA ARG A 40 25.44 -13.12 2.79
C ARG A 40 25.46 -14.47 2.09
N VAL A 41 25.06 -15.50 2.81
CA VAL A 41 25.02 -16.89 2.30
C VAL A 41 24.01 -17.08 1.17
N CYS A 42 22.83 -16.45 1.26
CA CYS A 42 21.76 -16.58 0.25
C CYS A 42 21.71 -15.31 -0.61
N GLU A 43 22.52 -15.26 -1.66
CA GLU A 43 22.62 -14.10 -2.55
C GLU A 43 21.36 -13.89 -3.40
N ASP A 44 20.65 -14.96 -3.76
CA ASP A 44 19.49 -14.93 -4.67
C ASP A 44 18.23 -14.28 -4.07
N ILE A 45 18.15 -14.15 -2.75
CA ILE A 45 17.01 -13.51 -2.09
C ILE A 45 17.15 -11.99 -2.27
N PRO A 46 16.14 -11.23 -2.72
CA PRO A 46 16.28 -9.77 -2.79
C PRO A 46 16.49 -9.16 -1.39
N TYR A 47 17.19 -8.03 -1.31
CA TYR A 47 17.26 -7.24 -0.08
C TYR A 47 16.00 -6.37 0.05
N PRO A 48 15.45 -6.20 1.26
CA PRO A 48 14.44 -5.19 1.51
C PRO A 48 14.96 -3.78 1.20
N ILE A 49 14.06 -2.89 0.79
CA ILE A 49 14.41 -1.47 0.62
C ILE A 49 14.70 -0.85 1.99
N VAL A 50 15.95 -0.38 2.17
CA VAL A 50 16.44 0.16 3.44
C VAL A 50 15.96 1.60 3.68
N HIS A 51 15.87 2.41 2.63
CA HIS A 51 15.47 3.80 2.75
C HIS A 51 13.95 3.92 2.89
N LYS A 52 13.49 4.92 3.65
CA LYS A 52 12.06 5.16 3.83
C LYS A 52 11.50 5.99 2.67
N LEU A 53 10.29 5.68 2.20
CA LEU A 53 9.62 6.46 1.15
C LEU A 53 9.13 7.79 1.72
N LEU A 54 9.68 8.89 1.21
CA LEU A 54 9.41 10.25 1.70
C LEU A 54 8.08 10.81 1.15
N LEU A 55 7.60 11.88 1.78
CA LEU A 55 6.34 12.51 1.41
C LEU A 55 6.39 13.02 -0.03
N ASN A 56 7.42 13.80 -0.34
CA ASN A 56 7.66 14.36 -1.67
C ASN A 56 7.80 13.25 -2.72
N ASP A 57 8.40 12.12 -2.34
CA ASP A 57 8.58 11.00 -3.25
C ASP A 57 7.26 10.33 -3.63
N LEU A 58 6.33 10.22 -2.69
CA LEU A 58 5.02 9.62 -2.93
C LEU A 58 4.03 10.59 -3.60
N PHE A 59 4.05 11.88 -3.24
CA PHE A 59 3.00 12.82 -3.63
C PHE A 59 3.39 13.84 -4.71
N ASN A 60 4.68 14.12 -4.97
CA ASN A 60 5.05 15.16 -5.96
C ASN A 60 4.87 14.72 -7.42
N PHE A 61 4.69 13.42 -7.66
CA PHE A 61 4.59 12.84 -9.00
C PHE A 61 3.17 12.40 -9.37
N GLY A 62 2.19 12.62 -8.49
CA GLY A 62 0.78 12.30 -8.74
C GLY A 62 0.02 13.48 -9.36
N TYR A 63 -1.09 13.16 -10.02
CA TYR A 63 -2.02 14.19 -10.51
C TYR A 63 -2.70 14.85 -9.29
N GLU A 64 -2.67 16.19 -9.23
CA GLU A 64 -3.45 16.97 -8.24
C GLU A 64 -3.24 16.62 -6.75
N GLY A 65 -2.04 16.19 -6.37
CA GLY A 65 -1.71 15.89 -4.97
C GLY A 65 -2.18 14.52 -4.47
N ALA A 66 -2.56 13.63 -5.38
CA ALA A 66 -2.79 12.22 -5.10
C ALA A 66 -1.46 11.44 -4.98
N PRO A 67 -1.43 10.32 -4.23
CA PRO A 67 -0.24 9.48 -4.13
C PRO A 67 0.05 8.72 -5.43
N ASN A 68 1.32 8.52 -5.77
CA ASN A 68 1.74 7.68 -6.89
C ASN A 68 1.68 6.19 -6.51
N ILE A 69 0.74 5.44 -7.10
CA ILE A 69 0.49 4.03 -6.75
C ILE A 69 1.62 3.12 -7.19
N ASP A 70 2.14 3.29 -8.40
CA ASP A 70 3.21 2.41 -8.90
C ASP A 70 4.44 2.47 -7.99
N ARG A 71 4.80 3.68 -7.54
CA ARG A 71 5.89 3.88 -6.59
C ARG A 71 5.59 3.29 -5.22
N LEU A 72 4.37 3.44 -4.73
CA LEU A 72 3.95 2.84 -3.46
C LEU A 72 4.02 1.31 -3.53
N VAL A 73 3.41 0.70 -4.54
CA VAL A 73 3.38 -0.76 -4.73
C VAL A 73 4.79 -1.31 -4.87
N TYR A 74 5.63 -0.70 -5.72
CA TYR A 74 7.04 -1.10 -5.85
C TYR A 74 7.77 -1.08 -4.49
N HIS A 75 7.59 -0.01 -3.71
CA HIS A 75 8.26 0.15 -2.43
C HIS A 75 7.82 -0.90 -1.41
N LEU A 76 6.51 -1.11 -1.27
CA LEU A 76 5.94 -2.06 -0.31
C LEU A 76 6.19 -3.52 -0.70
N ASN A 77 6.16 -3.85 -1.99
CA ASN A 77 6.44 -5.20 -2.49
C ASN A 77 7.86 -5.67 -2.17
N ASN A 78 8.80 -4.71 -2.11
CA ASN A 78 10.19 -4.93 -1.69
C ASN A 78 10.41 -4.63 -0.18
N GLU A 79 9.36 -4.80 0.62
CA GLU A 79 9.37 -4.66 2.09
C GLU A 79 9.88 -3.29 2.60
N GLY A 80 9.81 -2.27 1.75
CA GLY A 80 10.19 -0.91 2.07
C GLY A 80 9.19 -0.25 3.02
N ARG A 81 9.68 0.66 3.86
CA ARG A 81 8.86 1.38 4.85
C ARG A 81 8.58 2.81 4.42
N LEU A 82 7.45 3.38 4.83
CA LEU A 82 7.18 4.80 4.65
C LEU A 82 7.95 5.65 5.68
N ALA A 83 8.23 6.91 5.37
CA ALA A 83 8.52 7.87 6.42
C ALA A 83 7.26 8.12 7.24
N GLU A 84 7.40 8.39 8.54
CA GLU A 84 6.21 8.58 9.38
C GLU A 84 5.36 9.77 8.93
N GLU A 85 6.01 10.84 8.46
CA GLU A 85 5.34 11.99 7.87
C GLU A 85 4.49 11.61 6.65
N THR A 86 5.04 10.78 5.75
CA THR A 86 4.32 10.25 4.58
C THR A 86 3.06 9.50 5.00
N TRP A 87 3.18 8.64 6.00
CA TRP A 87 2.04 7.89 6.54
C TRP A 87 0.99 8.82 7.18
N ARG A 88 1.40 9.78 8.03
CA ARG A 88 0.47 10.75 8.63
C ARG A 88 -0.26 11.56 7.57
N HIS A 89 0.44 11.97 6.52
CA HIS A 89 -0.17 12.70 5.41
C HIS A 89 -1.22 11.86 4.69
N LEU A 90 -0.88 10.63 4.31
CA LEU A 90 -1.80 9.68 3.69
C LEU A 90 -3.06 9.46 4.53
N LEU A 91 -2.88 9.19 5.82
CA LEU A 91 -3.97 9.00 6.77
C LEU A 91 -4.85 10.25 6.90
N SER A 92 -4.25 11.45 6.92
CA SER A 92 -4.99 12.71 7.03
C SER A 92 -5.87 12.99 5.82
N GLN A 93 -5.37 12.75 4.60
CA GLN A 93 -6.15 12.89 3.37
C GLN A 93 -7.32 11.90 3.34
N ALA A 94 -7.07 10.62 3.66
CA ALA A 94 -8.14 9.61 3.68
C ALA A 94 -9.22 9.92 4.73
N LYS A 95 -8.83 10.41 5.92
CA LYS A 95 -9.78 10.84 6.96
C LYS A 95 -10.72 11.95 6.49
N VAL A 96 -10.26 12.88 5.66
CA VAL A 96 -11.12 13.93 5.07
C VAL A 96 -12.21 13.31 4.21
N ILE A 97 -11.85 12.30 3.40
CA ILE A 97 -12.79 11.58 2.53
C ILE A 97 -13.80 10.81 3.37
N PHE A 98 -13.36 9.97 4.32
CA PHE A 98 -14.26 9.16 5.14
C PHE A 98 -15.26 9.98 5.95
N ARG A 99 -14.88 11.18 6.41
CA ARG A 99 -15.79 12.09 7.14
C ARG A 99 -16.95 12.61 6.29
N GLN A 100 -16.80 12.59 4.98
CA GLN A 100 -17.82 13.04 4.04
C GLN A 100 -18.75 11.89 3.60
N GLU A 101 -18.38 10.64 3.89
CA GLU A 101 -19.17 9.46 3.51
C GLU A 101 -20.28 9.16 4.52
N PRO A 102 -21.47 8.74 4.07
CA PRO A 102 -22.54 8.31 4.96
C PRO A 102 -22.23 6.95 5.60
N ASN A 103 -22.81 6.68 6.77
CA ASN A 103 -22.70 5.38 7.43
C ASN A 103 -23.26 4.22 6.60
N ILE A 104 -24.21 4.50 5.71
CA ILE A 104 -24.79 3.53 4.76
C ILE A 104 -24.44 4.02 3.36
N ILE A 105 -23.58 3.27 2.67
CA ILE A 105 -23.17 3.57 1.30
C ILE A 105 -24.11 2.90 0.30
N PHE A 106 -24.36 3.58 -0.82
CA PHE A 106 -25.11 3.03 -1.95
C PHE A 106 -24.12 2.63 -3.04
N LEU A 107 -24.13 1.34 -3.39
CA LEU A 107 -23.14 0.77 -4.29
C LEU A 107 -23.59 0.83 -5.75
N PRO A 108 -22.68 1.14 -6.69
CA PRO A 108 -22.95 0.97 -8.12
C PRO A 108 -23.16 -0.52 -8.46
N ARG A 109 -23.90 -0.77 -9.54
CA ARG A 109 -24.09 -2.13 -10.05
C ARG A 109 -22.77 -2.70 -10.57
N GLY A 110 -22.58 -4.01 -10.42
CA GLY A 110 -21.41 -4.70 -10.93
C GLY A 110 -20.13 -4.30 -10.21
N CYS A 111 -20.13 -4.30 -8.88
CA CYS A 111 -18.95 -4.05 -8.06
C CYS A 111 -18.28 -5.36 -7.62
N THR A 112 -16.97 -5.30 -7.37
CA THR A 112 -16.19 -6.38 -6.77
C THR A 112 -16.24 -6.23 -5.25
N ILE A 113 -16.76 -7.25 -4.58
CA ILE A 113 -16.86 -7.29 -3.11
C ILE A 113 -15.72 -8.16 -2.57
N VAL A 114 -14.93 -7.60 -1.66
CA VAL A 114 -13.77 -8.25 -1.05
C VAL A 114 -14.00 -8.38 0.45
N GLY A 115 -13.81 -9.59 0.97
CA GLY A 115 -13.89 -9.89 2.40
C GLY A 115 -12.59 -9.57 3.14
N ASP A 116 -12.34 -10.35 4.20
CA ASP A 116 -11.20 -10.17 5.10
C ASP A 116 -9.85 -10.22 4.37
N ILE A 117 -8.93 -9.34 4.79
CA ILE A 117 -7.56 -9.27 4.26
C ILE A 117 -6.54 -9.67 5.32
N HIS A 118 -6.73 -9.28 6.58
CA HIS A 118 -5.90 -9.70 7.72
C HIS A 118 -4.39 -9.58 7.49
N GLY A 119 -3.93 -8.42 7.00
CA GLY A 119 -2.51 -8.14 6.81
C GLY A 119 -1.80 -9.04 5.80
N GLN A 120 -2.53 -9.64 4.86
CA GLN A 120 -2.01 -10.44 3.76
C GLN A 120 -1.76 -9.57 2.51
N TYR A 121 -0.73 -8.73 2.56
CA TYR A 121 -0.46 -7.73 1.52
C TYR A 121 -0.25 -8.34 0.12
N TYR A 122 0.50 -9.44 0.00
CA TYR A 122 0.76 -10.06 -1.29
C TYR A 122 -0.50 -10.69 -1.90
N ASP A 123 -1.38 -11.27 -1.07
CA ASP A 123 -2.68 -11.79 -1.53
C ASP A 123 -3.62 -10.64 -1.94
N LEU A 124 -3.54 -9.49 -1.27
CA LEU A 124 -4.26 -8.28 -1.66
C LEU A 124 -3.85 -7.80 -3.06
N LEU A 125 -2.57 -7.90 -3.43
CA LEU A 125 -2.13 -7.59 -4.81
C LEU A 125 -2.76 -8.56 -5.81
N THR A 126 -2.81 -9.85 -5.50
CA THR A 126 -3.49 -10.85 -6.33
C THR A 126 -4.99 -10.60 -6.47
N ILE A 127 -5.65 -10.10 -5.41
CA ILE A 127 -7.06 -9.69 -5.50
C ILE A 127 -7.25 -8.58 -6.54
N PHE A 128 -6.36 -7.58 -6.59
CA PHE A 128 -6.44 -6.51 -7.59
C PHE A 128 -6.10 -6.98 -9.00
N GLU A 129 -5.15 -7.91 -9.14
CA GLU A 129 -4.83 -8.55 -10.43
C GLU A 129 -6.05 -9.28 -11.02
N LEU A 130 -6.76 -10.05 -10.18
CA LEU A 130 -7.91 -10.86 -10.61
C LEU A 130 -9.21 -10.05 -10.72
N GLY A 131 -9.38 -9.03 -9.88
CA GLY A 131 -10.63 -8.29 -9.73
C GLY A 131 -10.89 -7.24 -10.82
N GLY A 132 -9.92 -6.99 -11.70
CA GLY A 132 -10.03 -6.04 -12.81
C GLY A 132 -9.60 -4.61 -12.48
N SER A 133 -9.50 -3.77 -13.53
CA SER A 133 -9.01 -2.39 -13.43
C SER A 133 -9.89 -1.51 -12.53
N LEU A 134 -9.25 -0.76 -11.63
CA LEU A 134 -9.89 0.19 -10.70
C LEU A 134 -10.64 1.34 -11.39
N ASP A 135 -10.29 1.65 -12.65
CA ASP A 135 -10.97 2.68 -13.44
C ASP A 135 -12.34 2.23 -13.94
N GLN A 136 -12.53 0.92 -14.11
CA GLN A 136 -13.72 0.33 -14.73
C GLN A 136 -14.59 -0.42 -13.71
N GLN A 137 -13.97 -0.97 -12.68
CA GLN A 137 -14.61 -1.86 -11.71
C GLN A 137 -14.62 -1.22 -10.32
N PRO A 138 -15.79 -0.86 -9.77
CA PRO A 138 -15.88 -0.39 -8.40
C PRO A 138 -15.58 -1.51 -7.39
N TYR A 139 -14.86 -1.18 -6.32
CA TYR A 139 -14.49 -2.13 -5.26
C TYR A 139 -15.14 -1.77 -3.93
N VAL A 140 -15.55 -2.81 -3.19
CA VAL A 140 -16.11 -2.69 -1.85
C VAL A 140 -15.41 -3.69 -0.95
N PHE A 141 -14.63 -3.19 0.00
CA PHE A 141 -14.03 -4.03 1.02
C PHE A 141 -14.89 -4.01 2.29
N LEU A 142 -15.09 -5.18 2.87
CA LEU A 142 -16.01 -5.39 3.99
C LEU A 142 -15.38 -5.15 5.37
N GLY A 143 -14.07 -4.87 5.43
CA GLY A 143 -13.33 -4.64 6.68
C GLY A 143 -12.25 -5.69 6.93
N ASP A 144 -11.75 -5.72 8.17
CA ASP A 144 -10.77 -6.69 8.65
C ASP A 144 -9.48 -6.67 7.81
N TYR A 145 -8.90 -5.48 7.70
CA TYR A 145 -7.68 -5.20 6.95
C TYR A 145 -6.41 -5.62 7.69
N VAL A 146 -6.46 -5.55 9.02
CA VAL A 146 -5.32 -5.69 9.92
C VAL A 146 -5.41 -6.96 10.77
N ASP A 147 -4.33 -7.21 11.53
CA ASP A 147 -4.13 -8.36 12.41
C ASP A 147 -3.97 -9.71 11.69
N ARG A 148 -3.47 -10.72 12.43
CA ARG A 148 -3.12 -12.08 11.97
C ARG A 148 -1.91 -12.12 11.04
N GLY A 149 -1.96 -11.39 9.93
CA GLY A 149 -0.84 -11.21 9.02
C GLY A 149 0.25 -10.29 9.58
N SER A 150 1.38 -10.27 8.88
CA SER A 150 2.57 -9.47 9.24
C SER A 150 2.74 -8.21 8.37
N PHE A 151 1.80 -7.95 7.47
CA PHE A 151 1.84 -6.83 6.52
C PHE A 151 0.57 -5.95 6.61
N SER A 152 0.06 -5.76 7.82
CA SER A 152 -1.15 -4.95 8.06
C SER A 152 -0.93 -3.48 7.71
N CYS A 153 0.26 -2.95 8.02
CA CYS A 153 0.62 -1.57 7.67
C CYS A 153 0.57 -1.37 6.15
N GLU A 154 1.18 -2.28 5.40
CA GLU A 154 1.26 -2.25 3.94
C GLU A 154 -0.13 -2.35 3.30
N CYS A 155 -1.00 -3.24 3.81
CA CYS A 155 -2.40 -3.29 3.41
C CYS A 155 -3.10 -1.94 3.60
N LEU A 156 -2.99 -1.34 4.79
CA LEU A 156 -3.60 -0.04 5.05
C LEU A 156 -3.05 1.05 4.14
N PHE A 157 -1.74 1.10 3.90
CA PHE A 157 -1.14 2.12 3.03
C PHE A 157 -1.69 2.04 1.62
N LEU A 158 -1.75 0.85 1.05
CA LEU A 158 -2.29 0.66 -0.29
C LEU A 158 -3.78 0.99 -0.36
N LEU A 159 -4.59 0.47 0.57
CA LEU A 159 -6.03 0.69 0.58
C LEU A 159 -6.38 2.18 0.77
N LEU A 160 -5.67 2.91 1.65
CA LEU A 160 -5.88 4.34 1.83
C LEU A 160 -5.44 5.15 0.60
N ALA A 161 -4.33 4.79 -0.04
CA ALA A 161 -3.89 5.44 -1.27
C ALA A 161 -4.91 5.26 -2.40
N LEU A 162 -5.44 4.05 -2.57
CA LEU A 162 -6.50 3.78 -3.53
C LEU A 162 -7.79 4.52 -3.21
N LYS A 163 -8.16 4.63 -1.92
CA LYS A 163 -9.31 5.45 -1.51
C LYS A 163 -9.16 6.93 -1.88
N ILE A 164 -7.95 7.48 -1.79
CA ILE A 164 -7.66 8.87 -2.17
C ILE A 164 -7.81 9.08 -3.67
N ILE A 165 -7.35 8.14 -4.48
CA ILE A 165 -7.37 8.25 -5.95
C ILE A 165 -8.78 7.97 -6.51
N TYR A 166 -9.48 7.01 -5.92
CA TYR A 166 -10.77 6.51 -6.38
C TYR A 166 -11.89 6.74 -5.35
N PRO A 167 -12.10 7.98 -4.86
CA PRO A 167 -13.00 8.22 -3.73
C PRO A 167 -14.46 7.85 -4.01
N ARG A 168 -14.86 7.81 -5.30
CA ARG A 168 -16.24 7.53 -5.76
C ARG A 168 -16.47 6.09 -6.23
N SER A 169 -15.42 5.29 -6.38
CA SER A 169 -15.50 3.91 -6.88
C SER A 169 -14.78 2.88 -6.00
N PHE A 170 -14.05 3.33 -4.97
CA PHE A 170 -13.36 2.48 -4.01
C PHE A 170 -13.91 2.71 -2.61
N PHE A 171 -14.55 1.70 -2.03
CA PHE A 171 -15.26 1.78 -0.77
C PHE A 171 -14.63 0.87 0.27
N LEU A 172 -14.39 1.40 1.47
CA LEU A 172 -13.79 0.68 2.59
C LEU A 172 -14.77 0.73 3.77
N LEU A 173 -15.29 -0.43 4.16
CA LEU A 173 -16.12 -0.57 5.35
C LEU A 173 -15.27 -0.88 6.58
N ARG A 174 -15.87 -0.78 7.76
CA ARG A 174 -15.21 -1.07 9.02
C ARG A 174 -15.54 -2.49 9.48
N GLY A 175 -14.52 -3.32 9.66
CA GLY A 175 -14.61 -4.61 10.32
C GLY A 175 -14.41 -4.49 11.83
N ASN A 176 -14.47 -5.60 12.55
CA ASN A 176 -14.23 -5.59 13.99
C ASN A 176 -12.75 -5.39 14.33
N HIS A 177 -11.83 -5.78 13.44
CA HIS A 177 -10.40 -5.59 13.62
C HIS A 177 -9.94 -4.14 13.44
N GLU A 178 -10.74 -3.26 12.83
CA GLU A 178 -10.48 -1.80 12.80
C GLU A 178 -10.91 -1.14 14.13
N SER A 179 -10.45 -1.69 15.25
CA SER A 179 -10.73 -1.20 16.60
C SER A 179 -9.52 -1.30 17.51
N ARG A 180 -9.43 -0.39 18.49
CA ARG A 180 -8.37 -0.41 19.51
C ARG A 180 -8.38 -1.71 20.31
N GLN A 181 -9.56 -2.25 20.61
CA GLN A 181 -9.70 -3.46 21.41
C GLN A 181 -9.06 -4.66 20.72
N MET A 182 -9.33 -4.86 19.42
CA MET A 182 -8.78 -5.99 18.67
C MET A 182 -7.28 -5.81 18.43
N THR A 183 -6.88 -4.67 17.89
CA THR A 183 -5.47 -4.43 17.50
C THR A 183 -4.48 -4.36 18.67
N GLN A 184 -4.96 -4.10 19.89
CA GLN A 184 -4.15 -4.20 21.11
C GLN A 184 -3.87 -5.64 21.53
N VAL A 185 -4.82 -6.53 21.32
CA VAL A 185 -4.73 -7.94 21.72
C VAL A 185 -3.97 -8.76 20.67
N PHE A 186 -4.20 -8.45 19.39
CA PHE A 186 -3.56 -9.12 18.27
C PHE A 186 -2.24 -8.43 17.85
N THR A 187 -1.91 -8.46 16.56
CA THR A 187 -0.56 -8.20 16.06
C THR A 187 -0.34 -6.77 15.61
N TYR A 188 -1.38 -6.04 15.23
CA TYR A 188 -1.22 -4.73 14.57
C TYR A 188 -0.53 -3.69 15.44
N LYS A 189 -0.89 -3.55 16.73
CA LYS A 189 -0.19 -2.62 17.64
C LYS A 189 1.30 -2.94 17.76
N ARG A 190 1.65 -4.22 17.81
CA ARG A 190 3.06 -4.67 17.87
C ARG A 190 3.75 -4.41 16.54
N GLU A 191 3.10 -4.67 15.42
CA GLU A 191 3.61 -4.40 14.07
C GLU A 191 3.97 -2.92 13.93
N CYS A 192 3.05 -2.00 14.27
CA CYS A 192 3.32 -0.57 14.27
C CYS A 192 4.51 -0.20 15.17
N LYS A 193 4.60 -0.78 16.37
CA LYS A 193 5.73 -0.52 17.28
C LYS A 193 7.08 -0.96 16.71
N VAL A 194 7.11 -2.05 15.94
CA VAL A 194 8.35 -2.61 15.37
C VAL A 194 8.74 -1.89 14.07
N LYS A 195 7.78 -1.61 13.19
CA LYS A 195 8.04 -1.00 11.88
C LYS A 195 8.13 0.53 11.95
N TYR A 196 7.36 1.13 12.86
CA TYR A 196 7.08 2.56 12.95
C TYR A 196 7.11 3.02 14.41
N SER A 197 6.01 3.53 14.94
CA SER A 197 5.86 4.00 16.32
C SER A 197 4.47 3.71 16.87
N ILE A 198 4.34 3.77 18.20
CA ILE A 198 3.05 3.60 18.87
C ILE A 198 2.10 4.77 18.60
N ASP A 199 2.63 5.95 18.34
CA ASP A 199 1.85 7.14 18.00
C ASP A 199 1.12 6.94 16.67
N LEU A 200 1.77 6.31 15.69
CA LEU A 200 1.12 5.98 14.43
C LEU A 200 0.01 4.94 14.58
N TRP A 201 0.18 3.96 15.47
CA TRP A 201 -0.92 3.08 15.84
C TRP A 201 -2.08 3.88 16.44
N ASN A 202 -1.80 4.78 17.39
CA ASN A 202 -2.80 5.64 18.02
C ASN A 202 -3.53 6.54 17.02
N GLU A 203 -2.85 7.07 16.01
CA GLU A 203 -3.47 7.93 15.01
C GLU A 203 -4.35 7.12 14.05
N SER A 204 -4.02 5.86 13.79
CA SER A 204 -4.73 4.98 12.86
C SER A 204 -6.01 4.35 13.41
N MET A 205 -6.20 4.36 14.74
CA MET A 205 -7.30 3.69 15.45
C MET A 205 -8.25 4.67 16.14
#